data_AF-A0A947CII3-F1
#
_entry.id   AF-A0A947CII3-F1
#
_cell.length_a   1.000
_cell.length_b   1.000
_cell.length_c   1.000
_cell.angle_alpha   90.00
_cell.angle_beta   90.00
_cell.angle_gamma   90.00
#
_symmetry.space_group_name_H-M   'P 1'
#
loop_
_entity.id
_entity.type
_entity.pdbx_description
1 polymer ?
#
loop_
_entity_poly.entity_id
_entity_poly.type
_entity_poly.pdbx_seq_one_letter_code
_entity_poly.pdbx_strand_id
1 'polypeptide(L)' 'MDQIRFFKGVESELGALQTDINTWLAESGVTVKQVFGNIAAQTMRHDQRAESTRQYPPSDVLVAVLYEQG' A
#
# COMPACT_ATOMS: atom_id res chain seq x y z
N MET A 1 11.93 -20.39 7.30
CA MET A 1 10.51 -20.67 6.95
C MET A 1 9.94 -19.40 6.34
N ASP A 2 9.17 -19.52 5.26
CA ASP A 2 8.59 -18.36 4.57
C ASP A 2 7.49 -17.73 5.42
N GLN A 3 7.53 -16.40 5.54
CA GLN A 3 6.60 -15.57 6.31
C GLN A 3 6.07 -14.43 5.44
N ILE A 4 4.89 -13.90 5.79
CA ILE A 4 4.25 -12.81 5.07
C ILE A 4 3.90 -11.69 6.05
N ARG A 5 4.21 -10.44 5.69
CA ARG A 5 3.78 -9.24 6.41
C ARG A 5 2.94 -8.35 5.50
N PHE A 6 1.80 -7.90 6.01
CA PHE A 6 0.94 -6.95 5.32
C PHE A 6 1.15 -5.54 5.84
N PHE A 7 1.09 -4.58 4.92
CA PHE A 7 1.06 -3.15 5.19
C PHE A 7 -0.17 -2.57 4.50
N LYS A 8 -0.90 -1.72 5.20
CA LYS A 8 -2.05 -0.99 4.67
C LYS A 8 -1.79 0.51 4.81
N GLY A 9 -2.10 1.27 3.76
CA GLY A 9 -2.11 2.72 3.79
C GLY A 9 -3.19 3.27 2.86
N VAL A 10 -3.13 4.57 2.60
CA VAL A 10 -3.96 5.25 1.60
C VAL A 10 -3.07 5.88 0.53
N GLU A 11 -3.59 6.01 -0.68
CA GLU A 11 -2.86 6.49 -1.87
C GLU A 11 -2.22 7.87 -1.67
N SER A 12 -2.89 8.77 -0.95
CA SER A 12 -2.38 10.11 -0.64
C SER A 12 -1.21 10.12 0.35
N GLU A 13 -0.95 9.00 1.04
CA GLU A 13 0.05 8.87 2.10
C GLU A 13 1.11 7.82 1.79
N LEU A 14 1.32 7.51 0.50
CA LEU A 14 2.30 6.49 0.06
C LEU A 14 3.72 6.73 0.59
N GLY A 15 4.13 7.98 0.78
CA GLY A 15 5.43 8.31 1.36
C GLY A 15 5.59 7.85 2.81
N ALA A 16 4.52 7.94 3.62
CA ALA A 16 4.51 7.42 4.98
C ALA A 16 4.56 5.89 4.97
N LEU A 17 3.71 5.25 4.14
CA LEU A 17 3.68 3.79 3.98
C LEU A 17 5.05 3.24 3.55
N GLN A 18 5.74 3.90 2.62
CA GLN A 18 7.09 3.55 2.20
C GLN A 18 8.09 3.64 3.36
N THR A 19 8.00 4.70 4.16
CA THR A 19 8.87 4.90 5.32
C THR A 19 8.68 3.81 6.37
N ASP A 20 7.44 3.40 6.62
CA ASP A 20 7.11 2.33 7.56
C ASP A 20 7.65 0.98 7.09
N ILE A 21 7.46 0.65 5.81
CA ILE A 21 7.99 -0.58 5.21
C ILE A 21 9.52 -0.60 5.31
N ASN A 22 10.18 0.49 4.92
CA ASN A 22 11.65 0.58 4.95
C ASN A 22 12.22 0.50 6.36
N THR A 23 11.58 1.15 7.33
CA THR A 23 11.96 1.07 8.75
C THR A 23 11.88 -0.38 9.23
N TRP A 24 10.76 -1.06 8.96
CA TRP A 24 10.63 -2.46 9.33
C TRP A 24 11.68 -3.36 8.67
N LEU A 25 11.97 -3.15 7.37
CA LEU A 25 12.99 -3.92 6.66
C LEU A 25 14.37 -3.73 7.29
N ALA A 26 14.72 -2.49 7.68
CA ALA A 26 15.99 -2.19 8.32
C ALA A 26 16.11 -2.81 9.73
N GLU A 27 15.04 -2.79 10.51
CA GLU A 27 15.03 -3.29 11.89
C GLU A 27 14.96 -4.83 11.98
N SER A 28 14.27 -5.47 11.04
CA SER A 28 13.96 -6.90 11.14
C SER A 28 15.08 -7.81 10.66
N GLY A 29 16.00 -7.33 9.82
CA GLY A 29 17.10 -8.12 9.28
C GLY A 29 16.66 -9.31 8.41
N VAL A 30 15.41 -9.30 7.93
CA VAL A 30 14.83 -10.38 7.14
C VAL A 30 15.34 -10.37 5.70
N THR A 31 15.36 -11.54 5.06
CA THR A 31 15.62 -11.62 3.62
C THR A 31 14.29 -11.54 2.87
N VAL A 32 14.09 -10.46 2.12
CA VAL A 32 12.89 -10.28 1.30
C VAL A 32 12.97 -11.16 0.06
N LYS A 33 11.94 -11.97 -0.16
CA LYS A 33 11.81 -12.84 -1.34
C LYS A 33 10.93 -12.19 -2.41
N GLN A 34 9.85 -11.54 -2.00
CA GLN A 34 8.93 -10.88 -2.92
C GLN A 34 8.13 -9.76 -2.24
N VAL A 35 7.73 -8.75 -3.03
CA VAL A 35 6.80 -7.71 -2.61
C VAL A 35 5.66 -7.63 -3.62
N PHE A 36 4.42 -7.65 -3.13
CA PHE A 36 3.21 -7.48 -3.91
C PHE A 36 2.48 -6.23 -3.45
N GLY A 37 1.89 -5.48 -4.38
CA GLY A 37 1.07 -4.31 -4.08
C GLY A 37 -0.27 -4.37 -4.81
N ASN A 38 -1.32 -3.86 -4.17
CA ASN A 38 -2.61 -3.63 -4.78
C ASN A 38 -3.15 -2.27 -4.32
N ILE A 39 -3.87 -1.59 -5.21
CA ILE A 39 -4.59 -0.35 -4.91
C ILE A 39 -6.07 -0.65 -5.10
N ALA A 40 -6.90 -0.34 -4.10
CA ALA A 40 -8.34 -0.53 -4.16
C ALA A 40 -8.93 0.27 -5.32
N ALA A 41 -9.93 -0.28 -6.01
CA ALA A 41 -10.59 0.44 -7.09
C ALA A 41 -11.28 1.71 -6.55
N GLN A 42 -11.03 2.84 -7.20
CA GLN A 42 -11.76 4.08 -6.89
C GLN A 42 -13.23 3.92 -7.30
N THR A 43 -14.14 4.14 -6.35
CA THR A 43 -15.58 4.10 -6.65
C THR A 43 -15.99 5.39 -7.35
N MET A 44 -16.11 5.37 -8.67
CA MET A 44 -16.73 6.46 -9.43
C MET A 44 -18.23 6.50 -9.11
N ARG A 45 -18.69 7.51 -8.36
CA ARG A 45 -20.15 7.73 -8.24
C ARG A 45 -20.69 8.11 -9.61
N HIS A 46 -21.52 7.24 -10.17
CA HIS A 46 -22.06 7.33 -11.52
C HIS A 46 -23.22 8.34 -11.65
N ASP A 47 -23.16 9.45 -10.91
CA ASP A 47 -24.18 10.50 -10.96
C ASP A 47 -23.56 11.86 -11.33
N GLN A 48 -23.85 12.21 -12.58
CA GLN A 48 -24.29 13.52 -13.05
C GLN A 48 -23.39 14.76 -12.90
N ARG A 49 -23.21 15.40 -14.07
CA ARG A 49 -22.69 16.74 -14.36
C ARG A 49 -21.20 16.95 -14.10
N ALA A 50 -20.49 16.97 -15.22
CA ALA A 50 -19.17 17.56 -15.34
C ALA A 50 -19.27 19.06 -15.05
N GLU A 51 -18.71 19.51 -13.94
CA GLU A 51 -18.30 20.90 -13.73
C GLU A 51 -17.36 20.95 -12.52
N SER A 52 -16.10 21.31 -12.79
CA SER A 52 -15.05 21.78 -11.87
C SER A 52 -14.76 20.99 -10.58
N THR A 53 -13.55 20.40 -10.55
CA THR A 53 -12.81 19.96 -9.35
C THR A 53 -13.29 18.67 -8.67
N ARG A 54 -13.24 17.53 -9.37
CA ARG A 54 -13.39 16.20 -8.72
C ARG A 54 -12.08 15.80 -8.02
N GLN A 55 -11.99 16.06 -6.73
CA GLN A 55 -11.05 15.35 -5.87
C GLN A 55 -11.67 14.00 -5.51
N TYR A 56 -11.17 12.92 -6.11
CA TYR A 56 -11.60 11.57 -5.75
C TYR A 56 -11.08 11.22 -4.35
N PRO A 57 -11.86 10.50 -3.53
CA PRO A 57 -11.36 10.00 -2.26
C PRO A 57 -10.16 9.08 -2.52
N PRO A 58 -9.07 9.21 -1.73
CA PRO A 58 -7.87 8.39 -1.92
C PRO A 58 -8.19 6.91 -1.74
N SER A 59 -7.57 6.07 -2.58
CA SER A 59 -7.76 4.62 -2.56
C SER A 59 -6.98 3.99 -1.40
N ASP A 60 -7.49 2.89 -0.84
CA ASP A 60 -6.70 2.05 0.06
C ASP A 60 -5.56 1.37 -0.73
N VAL A 61 -4.38 1.26 -0.13
CA VAL A 61 -3.20 0.56 -0.67
C VAL A 61 -2.87 -0.61 0.25
N LEU A 62 -2.71 -1.81 -0.31
CA LEU A 62 -2.28 -3.01 0.40
C LEU A 62 -0.95 -3.50 -0.19
N VAL A 63 0.05 -3.69 0.67
CA VAL A 63 1.34 -4.28 0.30
C VAL A 63 1.54 -5.56 1.10
N ALA A 64 1.94 -6.64 0.45
CA ALA A 64 2.33 -7.89 1.08
C ALA A 64 3.81 -8.16 0.79
N VAL A 65 4.60 -8.36 1.85
CA VAL A 65 6.01 -8.71 1.75
C VAL A 65 6.18 -10.18 2.15
N LEU A 66 6.64 -11.00 1.22
CA LEU A 66 7.10 -12.37 1.45
C LEU A 66 8.57 -12.32 1.83
N TYR A 67 8.91 -12.86 3.00
CA TYR A 67 10.27 -12.85 3.53
C TYR A 67 10.60 -14.16 4.23
N GLU A 68 11.87 -14.36 4.51
CA GLU A 68 12.35 -15.40 5.41
C GLU A 68 13.14 -14.78 6.55
N GLN A 69 13.00 -15.38 7.73
CA GLN A 69 13.79 -15.06 8.91
C GLN A 69 14.69 -16.25 9.21
N GLY A 70 16.01 -15.97 9.26
CA GLY A 70 17.05 -16.95 9.57
C GLY A 70 17.05 -17.38 11.02
#